data_AF-A0A4U1B209-F1
#
_entry.id   AF-A0A4U1B209-F1
#
_cell.length_a   1.000
_cell.length_b   1.000
_cell.length_c   1.000
_cell.angle_alpha   90.00
_cell.angle_beta   90.00
_cell.angle_gamma   90.00
#
_symmetry.space_group_name_H-M   'P 1'
#
loop_
_entity.id
_entity.type
_entity.pdbx_description
1 polymer ?
#
loop_
_entity_poly.entity_id
_entity_poly.type
_entity_poly.pdbx_seq_one_letter_code
_entity_poly.pdbx_strand_id
1 'polypeptide(L)'
;MKSILIFSSVLLTLALGHATYYINSTSNLNIAKRAFTIGDWDSCNSVSSTYDNYMSNLSYAYILASHDFEAYVGADPSLIKAALYVAKCQVHQEGYELDTQRVTRGISLGLMRNENINLVSGGQTALHLAVTTGNPALVKFILENGGNPSITTTNSYVGGSGKTAYDVAITLGELTPSEAMNSIINLLKTYE
;
A
#
# COMPACT_ATOMS: atom_id res chain seq x y z
N MET A 1 13.72 -30.24 30.84
CA MET A 1 12.90 -30.49 29.63
C MET A 1 11.42 -30.17 29.82
N LYS A 2 10.72 -30.76 30.81
CA LYS A 2 9.28 -30.48 31.07
C LYS A 2 8.96 -28.99 31.35
N SER A 3 9.78 -28.29 32.14
CA SER A 3 9.54 -26.87 32.44
C SER A 3 9.67 -25.96 31.22
N ILE A 4 10.64 -26.23 30.33
CA ILE A 4 10.84 -25.46 29.09
C ILE A 4 9.63 -25.62 28.14
N LEU A 5 9.07 -26.83 28.07
CA LEU A 5 7.86 -27.12 27.28
C LEU A 5 6.60 -26.43 27.83
N ILE A 6 6.49 -26.30 29.15
CA ILE A 6 5.35 -25.60 29.79
C ILE A 6 5.46 -24.10 29.51
N PHE A 7 6.64 -23.49 29.70
CA PHE A 7 6.84 -22.08 29.41
C PHE A 7 6.58 -21.72 27.94
N SER A 8 7.03 -22.54 26.99
CA SER A 8 6.76 -22.31 25.57
C SER A 8 5.26 -22.42 25.21
N SER A 9 4.52 -23.32 25.85
CA SER A 9 3.08 -23.47 25.63
C SER A 9 2.27 -22.25 26.09
N VAL A 10 2.62 -21.65 27.24
CA VAL A 10 1.92 -20.48 27.79
C VAL A 10 2.15 -19.25 26.90
N LEU A 11 3.40 -19.00 26.51
CA LEU A 11 3.75 -17.91 25.58
C LEU A 11 3.01 -18.04 24.25
N LEU A 12 2.89 -19.26 23.70
CA LEU A 12 2.15 -19.49 22.47
C LEU A 12 0.66 -19.19 22.64
N THR A 13 0.03 -19.63 23.74
CA THR A 13 -1.40 -19.33 23.98
C THR A 13 -1.68 -17.84 24.15
N LEU A 14 -0.79 -17.10 24.82
CA LEU A 14 -0.92 -15.65 24.97
C LEU A 14 -0.76 -14.94 23.62
N ALA A 15 0.21 -15.35 22.79
CA ALA A 15 0.40 -14.80 21.46
C ALA A 15 -0.79 -15.05 20.54
N LEU A 16 -1.36 -16.27 20.58
CA LEU A 16 -2.58 -16.60 19.83
C LEU A 16 -3.80 -15.85 20.36
N GLY A 17 -3.93 -15.70 21.68
CA GLY A 17 -4.98 -14.89 22.30
C GLY A 17 -4.92 -13.42 21.88
N HIS A 18 -3.72 -12.84 21.84
CA HIS A 18 -3.52 -11.48 21.34
C HIS A 18 -3.88 -11.36 19.87
N ALA A 19 -3.41 -12.28 19.03
CA ALA A 19 -3.70 -12.28 17.60
C ALA A 19 -5.20 -12.41 17.31
N THR A 20 -5.89 -13.32 17.99
CA THR A 20 -7.34 -13.52 17.83
C THR A 20 -8.13 -12.31 18.33
N TYR A 21 -7.77 -11.74 19.47
CA TYR A 21 -8.38 -10.49 19.95
C TYR A 21 -8.20 -9.37 18.93
N TYR A 22 -6.98 -9.20 18.42
CA TYR A 22 -6.65 -8.19 17.44
C TYR A 22 -7.48 -8.32 16.15
N ILE A 23 -7.52 -9.52 15.57
CA ILE A 23 -8.29 -9.81 14.35
C ILE A 23 -9.79 -9.55 14.56
N ASN A 24 -10.34 -9.94 15.71
CA ASN A 24 -11.78 -9.80 15.98
C ASN A 24 -12.19 -8.36 16.36
N SER A 25 -11.26 -7.53 16.83
CA SER A 25 -11.54 -6.15 17.26
C SER A 25 -11.18 -5.10 16.21
N THR A 26 -10.56 -5.49 15.10
CA THR A 26 -10.05 -4.58 14.07
C THR A 26 -10.80 -4.76 12.76
N SER A 27 -11.16 -3.65 12.10
CA SER A 27 -11.79 -3.73 10.78
C SER A 27 -10.84 -4.32 9.74
N ASN A 28 -11.39 -5.04 8.77
CA ASN A 28 -10.62 -5.64 7.67
C ASN A 28 -9.75 -4.59 6.94
N LEU A 29 -10.31 -3.42 6.63
CA LEU A 29 -9.56 -2.33 6.01
C LEU A 29 -8.34 -1.89 6.85
N ASN A 30 -8.50 -1.81 8.16
CA ASN A 30 -7.42 -1.44 9.07
C ASN A 30 -6.34 -2.53 9.11
N ILE A 31 -6.72 -3.81 9.13
CA ILE A 31 -5.78 -4.93 9.00
C ILE A 31 -5.02 -4.87 7.66
N ALA A 32 -5.71 -4.57 6.55
CA ALA A 32 -5.09 -4.42 5.23
C ALA A 32 -4.07 -3.28 5.19
N LYS A 33 -4.43 -2.10 5.71
CA LYS A 33 -3.50 -0.97 5.82
C LYS A 33 -2.28 -1.37 6.65
N ARG A 34 -2.52 -1.97 7.83
CA ARG A 34 -1.48 -2.42 8.77
C ARG A 34 -0.52 -3.43 8.16
N ALA A 35 -1.01 -4.32 7.30
CA ALA A 35 -0.19 -5.32 6.63
C ALA A 35 0.89 -4.74 5.70
N PHE A 36 0.71 -3.50 5.24
CA PHE A 36 1.62 -2.85 4.30
C PHE A 36 2.37 -1.66 4.90
N THR A 37 2.02 -1.18 6.10
CA THR A 37 2.70 -0.08 6.83
C THR A 37 4.05 -0.44 7.43
N ILE A 38 4.91 0.56 7.61
CA ILE A 38 6.02 0.59 8.57
C ILE A 38 5.65 1.63 9.64
N GLY A 39 5.46 1.22 10.90
CA GLY A 39 5.10 2.15 11.99
C GLY A 39 3.67 1.93 12.51
N ASP A 40 3.13 2.86 13.29
CA ASP A 40 1.83 2.78 14.01
C ASP A 40 0.58 2.99 13.12
N TRP A 41 -0.60 2.70 13.66
CA TRP A 41 -1.94 2.66 13.06
C TRP A 41 -2.36 3.94 12.35
N ASP A 42 -2.03 5.09 12.93
CA ASP A 42 -2.63 6.38 12.56
C ASP A 42 -1.63 7.44 12.11
N SER A 43 -0.34 7.12 12.00
CA SER A 43 0.57 8.13 11.50
C SER A 43 1.81 7.52 10.88
N CYS A 44 2.01 7.87 9.62
CA CYS A 44 3.17 8.59 9.09
C CYS A 44 4.28 9.09 10.07
N ASN A 45 4.12 9.04 11.39
CA ASN A 45 5.04 9.47 12.44
C ASN A 45 5.45 8.27 13.31
N SER A 46 6.52 7.55 12.93
CA SER A 46 7.48 6.93 13.87
C SER A 46 8.43 5.99 13.14
N VAL A 47 9.63 5.87 13.70
CA VAL A 47 10.53 4.73 13.47
C VAL A 47 9.77 3.48 13.92
N SER A 48 9.67 2.44 13.08
CA SER A 48 8.92 1.24 13.45
C SER A 48 9.47 0.61 14.72
N SER A 49 8.63 0.47 15.75
CA SER A 49 9.00 -0.35 16.90
C SER A 49 8.98 -1.83 16.54
N THR A 50 9.60 -2.68 17.37
CA THR A 50 9.46 -4.14 17.24
C THR A 50 8.00 -4.57 17.29
N TYR A 51 7.16 -3.86 18.06
CA TYR A 51 5.74 -4.11 18.15
C TYR A 51 5.01 -3.77 16.84
N ASP A 52 5.35 -2.65 16.19
CA ASP A 52 4.75 -2.27 14.91
C ASP A 52 5.07 -3.26 13.80
N ASN A 53 6.33 -3.72 13.75
CA ASN A 53 6.74 -4.75 12.82
C ASN A 53 6.02 -6.09 13.09
N TYR A 54 5.88 -6.47 14.36
CA TYR A 54 5.08 -7.63 14.75
C TYR A 54 3.63 -7.50 14.28
N MET A 55 2.98 -6.37 14.54
CA MET A 55 1.59 -6.14 14.14
C MET A 55 1.42 -6.11 12.61
N SER A 56 2.36 -5.54 11.88
CA SER A 56 2.35 -5.52 10.41
C SER A 56 2.49 -6.95 9.85
N ASN A 57 3.43 -7.73 10.38
CA ASN A 57 3.63 -9.12 9.98
C ASN A 57 2.44 -10.01 10.35
N LEU A 58 1.84 -9.80 11.53
CA LEU A 58 0.64 -10.50 11.96
C LEU A 58 -0.54 -10.21 11.02
N SER A 59 -0.74 -8.94 10.67
CA SER A 59 -1.77 -8.51 9.72
C SER A 59 -1.56 -9.14 8.35
N TYR A 60 -0.32 -9.13 7.86
CA TYR A 60 0.04 -9.74 6.59
C TYR A 60 -0.19 -11.27 6.61
N ALA A 61 0.20 -11.95 7.69
CA ALA A 61 -0.04 -13.37 7.87
C ALA A 61 -1.53 -13.72 7.93
N TYR A 62 -2.32 -12.88 8.60
CA TYR A 62 -3.78 -13.04 8.62
C TYR A 62 -4.38 -12.93 7.22
N ILE A 63 -3.99 -11.94 6.42
CA ILE A 63 -4.49 -11.80 5.03
C ILE A 63 -4.05 -12.99 4.16
N LEU A 64 -2.87 -13.57 4.39
CA LEU A 64 -2.48 -14.79 3.68
C LEU A 64 -3.32 -16.01 4.08
N ALA A 65 -3.70 -16.12 5.35
CA ALA A 65 -4.35 -17.28 5.93
C ALA A 65 -5.87 -17.24 5.93
N SER A 66 -6.48 -16.06 5.90
CA SER A 66 -7.93 -15.92 5.77
C SER A 66 -8.36 -16.52 4.43
N HIS A 67 -9.53 -17.16 4.36
CA HIS A 67 -10.13 -17.60 3.10
C HIS A 67 -11.26 -16.65 2.65
N ASP A 68 -11.66 -15.73 3.52
CA ASP A 68 -12.79 -14.83 3.35
C ASP A 68 -12.31 -13.46 2.82
N PHE A 69 -12.03 -13.42 1.52
CA PHE A 69 -11.43 -12.28 0.82
C PHE A 69 -12.43 -11.28 0.27
N GLU A 70 -13.70 -11.65 0.23
CA GLU A 70 -14.82 -10.82 -0.26
C GLU A 70 -14.92 -9.52 0.54
N ALA A 71 -14.47 -9.50 1.79
CA ALA A 71 -14.47 -8.28 2.60
C ALA A 71 -13.38 -7.25 2.20
N TYR A 72 -12.44 -7.62 1.33
CA TYR A 72 -11.32 -6.79 0.86
C TYR A 72 -11.42 -6.47 -0.64
N VAL A 73 -11.90 -7.43 -1.44
CA VAL A 73 -12.13 -7.28 -2.89
C VAL A 73 -13.38 -6.44 -3.11
N GLY A 74 -13.21 -5.19 -3.58
CA GLY A 74 -14.33 -4.26 -3.83
C GLY A 74 -14.63 -3.28 -2.68
N ALA A 75 -13.89 -3.37 -1.56
CA ALA A 75 -13.86 -2.28 -0.58
C ALA A 75 -13.14 -1.05 -1.18
N ASP A 76 -13.56 0.15 -0.80
CA ASP A 76 -12.77 1.36 -1.04
C ASP A 76 -11.97 1.68 0.24
N PRO A 77 -10.64 1.56 0.25
CA PRO A 77 -9.75 1.09 -0.83
C PRO A 77 -9.57 -0.43 -0.94
N SER A 78 -9.30 -0.91 -2.15
CA SER A 78 -8.88 -2.30 -2.44
C SER A 78 -7.49 -2.59 -1.84
N LEU A 79 -7.01 -3.85 -1.82
CA LEU A 79 -5.68 -4.17 -1.31
C LEU A 79 -4.57 -3.43 -2.09
N ILE A 80 -4.70 -3.36 -3.41
CA ILE A 80 -3.78 -2.60 -4.28
C ILE A 80 -3.70 -1.14 -3.82
N LYS A 81 -4.86 -0.48 -3.60
CA LYS A 81 -4.88 0.92 -3.20
C LYS A 81 -4.48 1.12 -1.74
N ALA A 82 -4.83 0.20 -0.85
CA ALA A 82 -4.40 0.23 0.55
C ALA A 82 -2.87 0.22 0.66
N ALA A 83 -2.19 -0.63 -0.10
CA ALA A 83 -0.73 -0.65 -0.19
C ALA A 83 -0.15 0.69 -0.67
N LEU A 84 -0.81 1.34 -1.64
CA LEU A 84 -0.40 2.65 -2.17
C LEU A 84 -0.68 3.82 -1.23
N TYR A 85 -1.73 3.76 -0.42
CA TYR A 85 -2.01 4.80 0.58
C TYR A 85 -0.93 4.84 1.66
N VAL A 86 -0.38 3.68 2.03
CA VAL A 86 0.77 3.61 2.92
C VAL A 86 1.99 4.33 2.33
N ALA A 87 2.24 4.17 1.03
CA ALA A 87 3.38 4.79 0.37
C ALA A 87 3.36 6.32 0.43
N LYS A 88 2.18 6.93 0.56
CA LYS A 88 2.01 8.39 0.71
C LYS A 88 2.41 8.92 2.08
N CYS A 89 2.50 8.06 3.09
CA CYS A 89 2.56 8.53 4.46
C CYS A 89 3.88 9.21 4.84
N GLN A 90 4.97 9.04 4.07
CA GLN A 90 6.31 9.38 4.59
C GLN A 90 7.20 10.15 3.59
N VAL A 91 6.62 10.68 2.50
CA VAL A 91 7.36 11.36 1.40
C VAL A 91 8.05 12.67 1.84
N HIS A 92 7.71 13.22 3.01
CA HIS A 92 8.20 14.54 3.47
C HIS A 92 9.25 14.50 4.60
N GLN A 93 9.74 13.32 5.00
CA GLN A 93 10.84 13.24 5.98
C GLN A 93 12.17 12.99 5.29
N GLU A 94 13.15 13.87 5.54
CA GLU A 94 14.52 13.74 5.04
C GLU A 94 15.14 12.43 5.56
N GLY A 95 15.68 11.60 4.65
CA GLY A 95 16.20 10.26 4.98
C GLY A 95 15.18 9.13 4.96
N TYR A 96 13.94 9.37 4.53
CA TYR A 96 12.93 8.32 4.41
C TYR A 96 13.08 7.43 3.16
N GLU A 97 13.42 6.17 3.43
CA GLU A 97 13.26 4.97 2.61
C GLU A 97 11.79 4.53 2.37
N LEU A 98 11.13 4.83 1.23
CA LEU A 98 9.88 4.12 0.92
C LEU A 98 10.18 2.62 0.80
N ASP A 99 9.59 1.80 1.69
CA ASP A 99 9.66 0.33 1.58
C ASP A 99 8.80 -0.15 0.41
N THR A 100 9.41 0.00 -0.76
CA THR A 100 8.86 -0.40 -2.06
C THR A 100 8.58 -1.90 -2.06
N GLN A 101 9.30 -2.70 -1.27
CA GLN A 101 9.08 -4.13 -1.18
C GLN A 101 7.73 -4.46 -0.51
N ARG A 102 7.38 -3.81 0.61
CA ARG A 102 6.06 -4.00 1.24
C ARG A 102 4.92 -3.54 0.36
N VAL A 103 5.07 -2.38 -0.30
CA VAL A 103 4.05 -1.85 -1.21
C VAL A 103 3.84 -2.78 -2.40
N THR A 104 4.91 -3.19 -3.08
CA THR A 104 4.83 -4.12 -4.22
C THR A 104 4.29 -5.48 -3.80
N ARG A 105 4.61 -5.98 -2.61
CA ARG A 105 4.03 -7.21 -2.07
C ARG A 105 2.51 -7.09 -1.88
N GLY A 106 2.02 -5.95 -1.39
CA GLY A 106 0.58 -5.69 -1.28
C GLY A 106 -0.13 -5.61 -2.62
N ILE A 107 0.49 -4.96 -3.60
CA ILE A 107 -0.03 -4.92 -4.98
C ILE A 107 -0.08 -6.33 -5.58
N SER A 108 1.03 -7.08 -5.50
CA SER A 108 1.10 -8.48 -5.97
C SER A 108 0.05 -9.36 -5.32
N LEU A 109 -0.18 -9.19 -4.02
CA LEU A 109 -1.21 -9.93 -3.31
C LEU A 109 -2.61 -9.59 -3.84
N GLY A 110 -2.94 -8.31 -4.05
CA GLY A 110 -4.20 -7.91 -4.68
C GLY A 110 -4.38 -8.51 -6.08
N LEU A 111 -3.32 -8.48 -6.90
CA LEU A 111 -3.33 -9.10 -8.24
C LEU A 111 -3.52 -10.62 -8.20
N MET A 112 -2.84 -11.32 -7.28
CA MET A 112 -3.05 -12.76 -7.05
C MET A 112 -4.49 -13.09 -6.63
N ARG A 113 -5.21 -12.11 -6.06
CA ARG A 113 -6.63 -12.20 -5.71
C ARG A 113 -7.55 -11.67 -6.80
N ASN A 114 -7.03 -11.47 -8.02
CA ASN A 114 -7.77 -11.02 -9.18
C ASN A 114 -8.37 -9.61 -9.03
N GLU A 115 -7.76 -8.75 -8.19
CA GLU A 115 -8.11 -7.33 -8.17
C GLU A 115 -7.75 -6.67 -9.50
N ASN A 116 -8.63 -5.79 -9.97
CA ASN A 116 -8.38 -4.99 -11.16
C ASN A 116 -7.46 -3.81 -10.84
N ILE A 117 -6.20 -3.86 -11.29
CA ILE A 117 -5.21 -2.77 -11.13
C ILE A 117 -5.66 -1.44 -11.75
N ASN A 118 -6.57 -1.50 -12.71
CA ASN A 118 -7.14 -0.38 -13.44
C ASN A 118 -8.45 0.13 -12.83
N LEU A 119 -8.88 -0.40 -11.68
CA LEU A 119 -10.08 0.06 -10.98
C LEU A 119 -9.95 1.55 -10.62
N VAL A 120 -10.91 2.34 -11.07
CA VAL A 120 -11.09 3.73 -10.63
C VAL A 120 -11.93 3.72 -9.37
N SER A 121 -11.27 3.84 -8.21
CA SER A 121 -11.92 4.03 -6.91
C SER A 121 -11.51 5.37 -6.32
N GLY A 122 -12.36 6.05 -5.55
CA GLY A 122 -12.04 7.40 -5.04
C GLY A 122 -11.54 8.37 -6.13
N GLY A 123 -12.02 8.19 -7.37
CA GLY A 123 -11.67 8.96 -8.56
C GLY A 123 -10.28 8.77 -9.16
N GLN A 124 -9.53 7.76 -8.74
CA GLN A 124 -8.16 7.52 -9.22
C GLN A 124 -7.85 6.02 -9.39
N THR A 125 -6.96 5.69 -10.33
CA THR A 125 -6.36 4.35 -10.46
C THR A 125 -5.13 4.19 -9.55
N ALA A 126 -4.64 2.94 -9.43
CA ALA A 126 -3.39 2.64 -8.76
C ALA A 126 -2.19 3.41 -9.35
N LEU A 127 -2.15 3.58 -10.67
CA LEU A 127 -1.07 4.28 -11.36
C LEU A 127 -1.01 5.77 -11.01
N HIS A 128 -2.17 6.45 -10.90
CA HIS A 128 -2.21 7.84 -10.43
C HIS A 128 -1.65 7.98 -9.01
N LEU A 129 -1.97 7.02 -8.12
CA LEU A 129 -1.44 7.02 -6.75
C LEU A 129 0.08 6.79 -6.73
N ALA A 130 0.62 5.90 -7.56
CA ALA A 130 2.07 5.68 -7.62
C ALA A 130 2.85 6.91 -8.11
N VAL A 131 2.29 7.67 -9.05
CA VAL A 131 2.90 8.95 -9.47
C VAL A 131 3.05 9.90 -8.29
N THR A 132 2.04 9.97 -7.42
CA THR A 132 2.07 10.86 -6.26
C THR A 132 3.05 10.44 -5.16
N THR A 133 3.61 9.23 -5.21
CA THR A 133 4.69 8.83 -4.29
C THR A 133 6.07 9.31 -4.76
N GLY A 134 6.19 9.84 -5.98
CA GLY A 134 7.47 10.27 -6.55
C GLY A 134 8.48 9.14 -6.73
N ASN A 135 8.04 7.88 -6.79
CA ASN A 135 8.92 6.71 -6.90
C ASN A 135 8.83 6.08 -8.31
N PRO A 136 9.85 6.26 -9.17
CA PRO A 136 9.85 5.72 -10.53
C PRO A 136 9.76 4.19 -10.58
N ALA A 137 10.37 3.50 -9.61
CA ALA A 137 10.34 2.04 -9.56
C ALA A 137 8.93 1.51 -9.30
N LEU A 138 8.15 2.20 -8.45
CA LEU A 138 6.76 1.83 -8.19
C LEU A 138 5.84 2.10 -9.39
N VAL A 139 6.05 3.22 -10.08
CA VAL A 139 5.33 3.52 -11.34
C VAL A 139 5.63 2.44 -12.39
N LYS A 140 6.91 2.10 -12.56
CA LYS A 140 7.34 1.03 -13.46
C LYS A 140 6.70 -0.31 -13.10
N PHE A 141 6.71 -0.68 -11.83
CA PHE A 141 6.12 -1.93 -11.35
C PHE A 141 4.63 -2.04 -11.67
N ILE A 142 3.85 -0.95 -11.50
CA ILE A 142 2.42 -0.95 -11.85
C ILE A 142 2.22 -1.10 -13.36
N LEU A 143 3.01 -0.40 -14.18
CA LEU A 143 2.95 -0.52 -15.65
C LEU A 143 3.26 -1.96 -16.11
N GLU A 144 4.31 -2.57 -15.56
CA GLU A 144 4.69 -3.97 -15.85
C GLU A 144 3.61 -4.97 -15.47
N ASN A 145 2.75 -4.64 -14.50
CA ASN A 145 1.62 -5.47 -14.07
C ASN A 145 0.28 -5.07 -14.75
N GLY A 146 0.33 -4.36 -15.88
CA GLY A 146 -0.86 -4.06 -16.69
C GLY A 146 -1.64 -2.80 -16.28
N GLY A 147 -1.02 -1.91 -15.50
CA GLY A 147 -1.56 -0.59 -15.21
C GLY A 147 -1.70 0.24 -16.49
N ASN A 148 -2.90 0.72 -16.77
CA ASN A 148 -3.23 1.48 -17.97
C ASN A 148 -3.02 3.00 -17.73
N PRO A 149 -2.03 3.64 -18.40
CA PRO A 149 -1.75 5.07 -18.28
C PRO A 149 -2.80 5.98 -18.93
N SER A 150 -3.66 5.45 -19.82
CA SER A 150 -4.66 6.24 -20.53
C SER A 150 -5.92 6.52 -19.71
N ILE A 151 -6.08 5.89 -18.54
CA ILE A 151 -7.26 6.11 -17.69
C ILE A 151 -7.15 7.47 -17.04
N THR A 152 -8.25 8.22 -17.05
CA THR A 152 -8.32 9.54 -16.45
C THR A 152 -8.95 9.54 -15.07
N THR A 153 -8.56 10.49 -14.22
CA THR A 153 -9.25 10.78 -12.95
C THR A 153 -10.72 11.16 -13.20
N THR A 154 -11.60 10.84 -12.24
CA THR A 154 -13.03 11.20 -12.30
C THR A 154 -13.44 12.23 -11.24
N ASN A 155 -12.51 12.65 -10.38
CA ASN A 155 -12.73 13.68 -9.37
C ASN A 155 -11.72 14.82 -9.53
N SER A 156 -11.90 15.89 -8.76
CA SER A 156 -11.04 17.09 -8.81
C SER A 156 -9.66 16.91 -8.17
N TYR A 157 -9.12 15.68 -8.10
CA TYR A 157 -7.78 15.44 -7.58
C TYR A 157 -6.72 16.11 -8.48
N VAL A 158 -5.60 16.56 -7.89
CA VAL A 158 -4.43 17.25 -8.50
C VAL A 158 -4.64 17.63 -9.98
N GLY A 159 -5.14 18.85 -10.22
CA GLY A 159 -5.36 19.39 -11.56
C GLY A 159 -6.76 19.19 -12.15
N GLY A 160 -7.67 18.50 -11.44
CA GLY A 160 -9.07 18.34 -11.82
C GLY A 160 -9.42 16.93 -12.30
N SER A 161 -10.69 16.75 -12.72
CA SER A 161 -11.11 15.52 -13.40
C SER A 161 -10.55 15.46 -14.82
N GLY A 162 -10.40 14.25 -15.37
CA GLY A 162 -9.96 14.06 -16.76
C GLY A 162 -8.45 14.04 -16.92
N LYS A 163 -7.68 13.87 -15.84
CA LYS A 163 -6.20 13.84 -15.88
C LYS A 163 -5.71 12.41 -15.96
N THR A 164 -4.81 12.11 -16.89
CA THR A 164 -4.08 10.84 -16.95
C THR A 164 -2.98 10.80 -15.89
N ALA A 165 -2.34 9.64 -15.72
CA ALA A 165 -1.16 9.54 -14.86
C ALA A 165 -0.02 10.47 -15.31
N TYR A 166 0.14 10.68 -16.63
CA TYR A 166 1.13 11.60 -17.18
C TYR A 166 0.80 13.06 -16.84
N ASP A 167 -0.45 13.48 -17.00
CA ASP A 167 -0.87 14.84 -16.65
C ASP A 167 -0.64 15.16 -15.16
N VAL A 168 -0.90 14.17 -14.30
CA VAL A 168 -0.62 14.29 -12.86
C VAL A 168 0.88 14.42 -12.61
N ALA A 169 1.72 13.66 -13.32
CA ALA A 169 3.18 13.75 -13.20
C ALA A 169 3.73 15.11 -13.63
N ILE A 170 3.23 15.68 -14.73
CA ILE A 170 3.58 17.04 -15.17
C ILE A 170 3.21 18.07 -14.11
N THR A 171 1.96 18.02 -13.63
CA THR A 171 1.47 18.95 -12.59
C THR A 171 2.33 18.88 -11.32
N LEU A 172 2.70 17.67 -10.88
CA LEU A 172 3.56 17.49 -9.71
C LEU A 172 5.02 17.87 -9.98
N GLY A 173 5.52 17.69 -11.19
CA GLY A 173 6.85 18.13 -11.60
C GLY A 173 7.01 19.65 -11.58
N GLU A 174 5.97 20.39 -11.94
CA GLU A 174 5.95 21.86 -11.85
C GLU A 174 5.94 22.34 -10.39
N LEU A 175 5.19 21.66 -9.52
CA LEU A 175 5.07 22.00 -8.09
C LEU A 175 6.28 21.54 -7.26
N THR A 176 6.83 20.36 -7.58
CA THR A 176 7.90 19.69 -6.83
C THR A 176 8.95 19.09 -7.79
N PRO A 177 9.80 19.93 -8.41
CA PRO A 177 10.81 19.46 -9.35
C PRO A 177 11.81 18.51 -8.69
N SER A 178 12.04 17.34 -9.28
CA SER A 178 13.06 16.38 -8.85
C SER A 178 13.50 15.47 -10.00
N GLU A 179 14.69 14.89 -9.89
CA GLU A 179 15.17 13.89 -10.87
C GLU A 179 14.24 12.67 -10.93
N ALA A 180 13.73 12.25 -9.77
CA ALA A 180 12.75 11.16 -9.69
C ALA A 180 11.47 11.50 -10.45
N MET A 181 10.92 12.71 -10.27
CA MET A 181 9.72 13.13 -11.01
C MET A 181 9.99 13.24 -12.52
N ASN A 182 11.16 13.75 -12.93
CA ASN A 182 11.56 13.77 -14.34
C ASN A 182 11.65 12.36 -14.94
N SER A 183 12.14 11.38 -14.16
CA SER A 183 12.16 9.98 -14.56
C SER A 183 10.75 9.41 -14.77
N ILE A 184 9.80 9.73 -13.87
CA ILE A 184 8.38 9.34 -13.99
C ILE A 184 7.74 9.95 -15.24
N ILE A 185 7.95 11.25 -15.47
CA ILE A 185 7.43 11.95 -16.66
C ILE A 185 7.93 11.29 -17.94
N ASN A 186 9.24 11.04 -18.04
CA ASN A 186 9.84 10.38 -19.20
C ASN A 186 9.33 8.95 -19.40
N LEU A 187 9.12 8.21 -18.31
CA LEU A 187 8.56 6.86 -18.36
C LEU A 187 7.14 6.87 -18.92
N LEU A 188 6.26 7.73 -18.39
CA LEU A 188 4.86 7.80 -18.80
C LEU A 188 4.67 8.37 -20.20
N LYS A 189 5.55 9.28 -20.63
CA LYS A 189 5.56 9.83 -21.99
C LYS A 189 5.69 8.76 -23.08
N THR A 190 6.27 7.60 -22.78
CA THR A 190 6.38 6.49 -23.75
C THR A 190 5.04 5.79 -24.05
N TYR A 191 3.98 6.14 -23.33
CA TYR A 191 2.65 5.54 -23.42
C TYR A 191 1.56 6.54 -23.86
N GLU A 192 1.93 7.77 -24.25
CA GLU A 192 1.07 8.69 -25.01
C GLU A 192 1.01 8.28 -26.49
#